data_AF-A0A942NEB8-F1
#
_entry.id   AF-A0A942NEB8-F1
#
_cell.length_a   1.000
_cell.length_b   1.000
_cell.length_c   1.000
_cell.angle_alpha   90.00
_cell.angle_beta   90.00
_cell.angle_gamma   90.00
#
_symmetry.space_group_name_H-M   'P 1'
#
loop_
_entity.id
_entity.type
_entity.pdbx_description
1 polymer ?
#
loop_
_entity_poly.entity_id
_entity_poly.type
_entity_poly.pdbx_seq_one_letter_code
_entity_poly.pdbx_strand_id
1 'polypeptide(L)'
;PAILEAELPKPPPVPGDLSNTGNVEVVKRPQAIIYDRRVVRASLSTAPKNDEPGNPVKQPVILGPNESTELFYFSQIKNLMGHTLFHAWYKDGQLINKKQFEVKSNNARLVSSRKLTAREAGEWRVALLDKKGKKLSEVNYSVNH
;
A
#
# COMPACT_ATOMS: atom_id res chain seq x y z
N PRO A 1 -69.67 -15.85 -19.50
CA PRO A 1 -68.24 -15.65 -19.82
C PRO A 1 -67.70 -14.36 -19.18
N ALA A 2 -66.90 -14.51 -18.13
CA ALA A 2 -65.96 -13.52 -17.62
C ALA A 2 -64.93 -14.33 -16.83
N ILE A 3 -63.67 -14.30 -17.27
CA ILE A 3 -62.57 -15.05 -16.66
C ILE A 3 -62.14 -14.27 -15.40
N LEU A 4 -62.13 -14.95 -14.25
CA LEU A 4 -61.61 -14.43 -12.99
C LEU A 4 -60.09 -14.62 -13.00
N GLU A 5 -59.35 -13.52 -13.09
CA GLU A 5 -57.89 -13.51 -13.08
C GLU A 5 -57.41 -13.63 -11.61
N ALA A 6 -56.63 -14.66 -11.30
CA ALA A 6 -56.10 -14.90 -9.96
C ALA A 6 -54.84 -14.06 -9.71
N GLU A 7 -54.87 -13.16 -8.72
CA GLU A 7 -53.70 -12.39 -8.30
C GLU A 7 -52.67 -13.29 -7.58
N LEU A 8 -51.41 -13.25 -8.03
CA LEU A 8 -50.26 -13.90 -7.39
C LEU A 8 -49.98 -13.27 -6.01
N PRO A 9 -49.57 -14.03 -4.98
CA PRO A 9 -49.24 -13.45 -3.68
C PRO A 9 -47.98 -12.57 -3.76
N LYS A 10 -48.10 -11.34 -3.23
CA LYS A 10 -47.01 -10.38 -3.03
C LYS A 10 -45.81 -11.01 -2.28
N PRO A 11 -44.55 -10.79 -2.73
CA PRO A 11 -43.39 -11.27 -2.00
C PRO A 11 -43.30 -10.59 -0.62
N PRO A 12 -42.76 -11.26 0.41
CA PRO A 12 -42.59 -10.69 1.73
C PRO A 12 -41.67 -9.46 1.69
N PRO A 13 -41.88 -8.46 2.56
CA PRO A 13 -41.00 -7.31 2.64
C PRO A 13 -39.59 -7.77 3.02
N VAL A 14 -38.62 -7.45 2.18
CA VAL A 14 -37.18 -7.66 2.44
C VAL A 14 -36.80 -6.81 3.66
N PRO A 15 -36.36 -7.40 4.79
CA PRO A 15 -35.89 -6.62 5.93
C PRO A 15 -34.44 -6.16 5.68
N GLY A 16 -34.21 -4.85 5.83
CA GLY A 16 -32.89 -4.29 6.15
C GLY A 16 -32.14 -3.65 4.98
N ASP A 17 -32.64 -2.50 4.51
CA ASP A 17 -31.74 -1.45 4.02
C ASP A 17 -30.97 -0.91 5.24
N LEU A 18 -29.80 -1.50 5.51
CA LEU A 18 -28.80 -0.86 6.33
C LEU A 18 -28.09 0.18 5.46
N SER A 19 -28.75 1.33 5.32
CA SER A 19 -28.10 2.58 5.01
C SER A 19 -27.06 2.85 6.10
N ASN A 20 -25.78 2.63 5.81
CA ASN A 20 -24.72 3.35 6.49
C ASN A 20 -23.62 3.76 5.51
N THR A 21 -23.81 4.96 4.95
CA THR A 21 -22.83 6.05 4.96
C THR A 21 -21.36 5.64 5.06
N GLY A 22 -20.84 5.04 4.00
CA GLY A 22 -19.42 5.04 3.73
C GLY A 22 -19.07 6.26 2.89
N ASN A 23 -18.98 7.45 3.49
CA ASN A 23 -17.99 8.41 3.02
C ASN A 23 -16.64 7.73 3.26
N VAL A 24 -16.26 6.81 2.36
CA VAL A 24 -14.87 6.44 2.19
C VAL A 24 -14.28 7.70 1.60
N GLU A 25 -13.83 8.62 2.45
CA GLU A 25 -12.72 9.47 2.07
C GLU A 25 -11.67 8.49 1.55
N VAL A 26 -11.59 8.38 0.22
CA VAL A 26 -10.52 7.70 -0.47
C VAL A 26 -9.32 8.56 -0.16
N VAL A 27 -8.74 8.35 1.03
CA VAL A 27 -7.50 8.99 1.43
C VAL A 27 -6.54 8.57 0.33
N LYS A 28 -6.20 9.51 -0.56
CA LYS A 28 -5.38 9.28 -1.75
C LYS A 28 -4.02 8.81 -1.26
N ARG A 29 -3.90 7.50 -1.05
CA ARG A 29 -2.64 6.80 -0.79
C ARG A 29 -1.79 6.99 -2.04
N PRO A 30 -0.50 7.33 -1.94
CA PRO A 30 0.40 7.05 -3.04
C PRO A 30 0.45 5.53 -3.18
N GLN A 31 -0.38 5.01 -4.09
CA GLN A 31 -0.38 3.58 -4.40
C GLN A 31 0.93 3.27 -5.13
N ALA A 32 1.57 2.18 -4.72
CA ALA A 32 2.72 1.68 -5.46
C ALA A 32 2.30 1.27 -6.87
N ILE A 33 3.22 1.44 -7.82
CA ILE A 33 3.12 0.77 -9.11
C ILE A 33 3.39 -0.71 -8.86
N ILE A 34 2.46 -1.57 -9.28
CA ILE A 34 2.56 -3.03 -9.10
C ILE A 34 2.90 -3.69 -10.44
N TYR A 35 3.99 -4.44 -10.48
CA TYR A 35 4.47 -5.14 -11.69
C TYR A 35 4.21 -6.65 -11.67
N ASP A 36 3.99 -7.23 -10.49
CA ASP A 36 3.82 -8.67 -10.33
C ASP A 36 2.51 -8.97 -9.61
N ARG A 37 1.69 -9.85 -10.20
CA ARG A 37 0.38 -10.29 -9.67
C ARG A 37 0.43 -10.91 -8.27
N ARG A 38 1.63 -11.31 -7.82
CA ARG A 38 1.87 -11.85 -6.48
C ARG A 38 1.98 -10.75 -5.43
N VAL A 39 2.14 -9.49 -5.82
CA VAL A 39 2.00 -8.36 -4.91
C VAL A 39 0.53 -7.96 -4.87
N VAL A 40 -0.09 -8.11 -3.70
CA VAL A 40 -1.52 -7.81 -3.48
C VAL A 40 -1.73 -6.30 -3.36
N ARG A 41 -0.88 -5.65 -2.56
CA ARG A 41 -0.88 -4.19 -2.37
C ARG A 41 0.48 -3.75 -1.84
N ALA A 42 0.91 -2.55 -2.19
CA ALA A 42 2.07 -1.90 -1.62
C ALA A 42 1.85 -0.39 -1.56
N SER A 43 2.44 0.27 -0.56
CA SER A 43 2.23 1.69 -0.32
C SER A 43 3.27 2.28 0.62
N LEU A 44 3.40 3.60 0.58
CA LEU A 44 4.21 4.38 1.51
C LEU A 44 3.31 5.10 2.54
N SER A 45 3.70 5.09 3.81
CA SER A 45 2.96 5.73 4.91
C SER A 45 3.90 6.33 5.96
N THR A 46 3.44 7.32 6.74
CA THR A 46 4.22 7.95 7.83
C THR A 46 4.16 7.21 9.17
N ALA A 47 3.29 6.20 9.29
CA ALA A 47 3.24 5.29 10.43
C ALA A 47 2.57 3.99 10.01
N PRO A 48 3.06 2.79 10.41
CA PRO A 48 2.28 1.57 10.33
C PRO A 48 1.29 1.53 11.50
N LYS A 49 0.02 1.18 11.25
CA LYS A 49 -0.96 0.94 12.32
C LYS A 49 -1.42 -0.51 12.20
N ASN A 50 -1.12 -1.34 13.20
CA ASN A 50 -1.58 -2.73 13.31
C ASN A 50 -1.35 -3.58 12.04
N ASP A 51 -0.12 -3.64 11.53
CA ASP A 51 0.24 -4.39 10.30
C ASP A 51 -0.49 -3.96 9.02
N GLU A 52 -1.07 -2.77 9.03
CA GLU A 52 -1.62 -2.09 7.85
C GLU A 52 -0.83 -0.80 7.55
N PRO A 53 -0.83 -0.34 6.29
CA PRO A 53 -0.34 1.00 5.99
C PRO A 53 -1.16 2.01 6.78
N GLY A 54 -0.52 2.83 7.60
CA GLY A 54 -1.22 3.90 8.30
C GLY A 54 -1.38 5.12 7.39
N ASN A 55 -1.06 6.30 7.91
CA ASN A 55 -1.40 7.55 7.23
C ASN A 55 -0.63 7.71 5.91
N PRO A 56 -1.32 8.05 4.81
CA PRO A 56 -0.66 8.32 3.53
C PRO A 56 0.39 9.41 3.62
N VAL A 57 1.44 9.25 2.83
CA VAL A 57 2.45 10.28 2.67
C VAL A 57 1.92 11.37 1.75
N LYS A 58 1.85 12.62 2.26
CA LYS A 58 1.66 13.79 1.41
C LYS A 58 2.95 14.01 0.60
N GLN A 59 2.80 14.21 -0.70
CA GLN A 59 3.91 14.40 -1.63
C GLN A 59 3.85 15.82 -2.23
N PRO A 60 5.00 16.51 -2.40
CA PRO A 60 6.32 16.13 -1.89
C PRO A 60 6.37 16.12 -0.36
N VAL A 61 7.32 15.37 0.21
CA VAL A 61 7.58 15.40 1.66
C VAL A 61 8.40 16.65 1.97
N ILE A 62 7.80 17.62 2.64
CA ILE A 62 8.47 18.87 3.04
C ILE A 62 9.05 18.71 4.44
N LEU A 63 10.35 18.98 4.61
CA LEU A 63 11.05 18.89 5.90
C LEU A 63 11.91 20.13 6.15
N GLY A 64 11.65 20.82 7.25
CA GLY A 64 12.50 21.92 7.70
C GLY A 64 13.89 21.46 8.21
N PRO A 65 14.85 22.38 8.42
CA PRO A 65 16.25 22.06 8.73
C PRO A 65 16.49 21.14 9.93
N ASN A 66 15.60 21.17 10.93
CA ASN A 66 15.67 20.35 12.15
C ASN A 66 14.53 19.33 12.24
N GLU A 67 13.75 19.17 11.18
CA GLU A 67 12.66 18.22 11.14
C GLU A 67 13.14 16.86 10.64
N SER A 68 12.46 15.82 11.12
CA SER A 68 12.64 14.47 10.61
C SER A 68 11.31 13.76 10.56
N THR A 69 11.13 12.94 9.53
CA THR A 69 9.98 12.05 9.41
C THR A 69 10.45 10.63 9.14
N GLU A 70 9.68 9.64 9.55
CA GLU A 70 9.95 8.25 9.23
C GLU A 70 8.89 7.76 8.25
N LEU A 71 9.35 7.28 7.09
CA LEU A 71 8.47 6.69 6.09
C LEU A 71 8.58 5.19 6.13
N PHE A 72 7.44 4.53 6.01
CA PHE A 72 7.29 3.08 6.04
C PHE A 72 6.80 2.62 4.69
N TYR A 73 7.56 1.71 4.08
CA TYR A 73 7.14 1.00 2.89
C TYR A 73 6.55 -0.35 3.30
N PHE A 74 5.27 -0.52 3.02
CA PHE A 74 4.52 -1.74 3.24
C PHE A 74 4.34 -2.47 1.91
N SER A 75 4.54 -3.79 1.91
CA SER A 75 4.12 -4.66 0.82
C SER A 75 3.44 -5.93 1.35
N GLN A 76 2.29 -6.27 0.78
CA GLN A 76 1.63 -7.53 1.01
C GLN A 76 1.79 -8.41 -0.22
N ILE A 77 2.29 -9.62 -0.01
CA ILE A 77 2.62 -10.57 -1.06
C ILE A 77 1.94 -11.91 -0.83
N LYS A 78 1.61 -12.60 -1.92
CA LYS A 78 1.02 -13.94 -1.92
C LYS A 78 1.83 -14.92 -2.77
N ASN A 79 1.77 -16.21 -2.41
CA ASN A 79 2.35 -17.32 -3.17
C ASN A 79 3.86 -17.15 -3.44
N LEU A 80 4.59 -16.65 -2.44
CA LEU A 80 6.03 -16.42 -2.47
C LEU A 80 6.75 -17.01 -1.25
N MET A 81 6.11 -17.96 -0.54
CA MET A 81 6.72 -18.65 0.59
C MET A 81 8.02 -19.35 0.17
N GLY A 82 9.06 -19.26 1.00
CA GLY A 82 10.39 -19.78 0.73
C GLY A 82 11.25 -18.89 -0.16
N HIS A 83 10.71 -17.82 -0.75
CA HIS A 83 11.49 -16.86 -1.52
C HIS A 83 12.15 -15.80 -0.62
N THR A 84 13.28 -15.28 -1.09
CA THR A 84 13.93 -14.09 -0.52
C THR A 84 13.54 -12.86 -1.34
N LEU A 85 13.01 -11.84 -0.66
CA LEU A 85 12.65 -10.55 -1.25
C LEU A 85 13.41 -9.41 -0.59
N PHE A 86 13.42 -8.26 -1.24
CA PHE A 86 14.16 -7.09 -0.76
C PHE A 86 13.33 -5.81 -0.87
N HIS A 87 13.34 -5.00 0.18
CA HIS A 87 12.99 -3.58 0.04
C HIS A 87 14.28 -2.81 -0.25
N ALA A 88 14.35 -2.17 -1.42
CA ALA A 88 15.50 -1.39 -1.87
C ALA A 88 15.11 0.09 -1.97
N TRP A 89 15.80 0.92 -1.18
CA TRP A 89 15.63 2.38 -1.12
C TRP A 89 16.71 3.05 -1.94
N TYR A 90 16.29 3.91 -2.85
CA TYR A 90 17.14 4.68 -3.74
C TYR A 90 16.93 6.16 -3.50
N LYS A 91 18.02 6.93 -3.55
CA LYS A 91 18.02 8.39 -3.60
C LYS A 91 18.77 8.80 -4.85
N ASP A 92 18.16 9.61 -5.70
CA ASP A 92 18.74 10.13 -6.95
C ASP A 92 19.33 9.00 -7.83
N GLY A 93 18.63 7.86 -7.87
CA GLY A 93 19.04 6.66 -8.60
C GLY A 93 20.08 5.77 -7.89
N GLN A 94 20.72 6.25 -6.82
CA GLN A 94 21.71 5.49 -6.06
C GLN A 94 21.06 4.66 -4.95
N LEU A 95 21.49 3.40 -4.80
CA LEU A 95 20.99 2.51 -3.75
C LEU A 95 21.54 2.95 -2.38
N ILE A 96 20.65 3.37 -1.49
CA ILE A 96 21.00 3.81 -0.13
C ILE A 96 20.83 2.68 0.89
N ASN A 97 19.78 1.87 0.74
CA ASN A 97 19.52 0.76 1.64
C ASN A 97 18.85 -0.41 0.93
N LYS A 98 19.18 -1.64 1.33
CA LYS A 98 18.53 -2.86 0.84
C LYS A 98 18.27 -3.81 2.01
N LYS A 99 17.01 -3.91 2.44
CA LYS A 99 16.60 -4.81 3.52
C LYS A 99 16.12 -6.14 2.94
N GLN A 100 16.70 -7.24 3.41
CA GLN A 100 16.34 -8.60 3.03
C GLN A 100 15.16 -9.11 3.88
N PHE A 101 14.27 -9.89 3.26
CA PHE A 101 13.19 -10.60 3.91
C PHE A 101 13.14 -12.04 3.43
N GLU A 102 13.04 -12.98 4.37
CA GLU A 102 12.71 -14.37 4.10
C GLU A 102 11.20 -14.55 4.25
N VAL A 103 10.54 -14.96 3.17
CA VAL A 103 9.08 -15.11 3.17
C VAL A 103 8.70 -16.44 3.79
N LYS A 104 8.11 -16.39 4.99
CA LYS A 104 7.76 -17.58 5.78
C LYS A 104 6.30 -18.02 5.66
N SER A 105 5.46 -17.29 4.92
CA SER A 105 4.05 -17.62 4.72
C SER A 105 3.58 -17.35 3.29
N ASN A 106 2.49 -18.00 2.87
CA ASN A 106 1.87 -17.78 1.56
C ASN A 106 1.11 -16.45 1.44
N ASN A 107 0.94 -15.72 2.54
CA ASN A 107 0.40 -14.36 2.58
C ASN A 107 1.22 -13.57 3.60
N ALA A 108 2.31 -12.97 3.13
CA ALA A 108 3.25 -12.27 3.98
C ALA A 108 3.11 -10.76 3.83
N ARG A 109 3.37 -10.05 4.93
CA ARG A 109 3.43 -8.60 4.97
C ARG A 109 4.87 -8.22 5.31
N LEU A 110 5.47 -7.37 4.49
CA LEU A 110 6.84 -6.91 4.66
C LEU A 110 6.83 -5.41 4.91
N VAL A 111 7.60 -4.99 5.90
CA VAL A 111 7.73 -3.57 6.26
C VAL A 111 9.20 -3.21 6.44
N SER A 112 9.58 -2.11 5.80
CA SER A 112 10.84 -1.40 6.07
C SER A 112 10.54 0.06 6.28
N SER A 113 11.34 0.72 7.10
CA SER A 113 11.25 2.16 7.29
C SER A 113 12.54 2.86 6.90
N ARG A 114 12.43 4.16 6.64
CA ARG A 114 13.55 5.06 6.44
C ARG A 114 13.23 6.39 7.12
N LYS A 115 14.11 6.82 8.03
CA LYS A 115 14.10 8.17 8.58
C LYS A 115 14.71 9.14 7.58
N LEU A 116 14.00 10.22 7.30
CA LEU A 116 14.37 11.29 6.38
C LEU A 116 14.48 12.61 7.15
N THR A 117 15.41 13.46 6.73
CA THR A 117 15.64 14.82 7.24
C THR A 117 15.80 15.77 6.05
N ALA A 118 15.87 17.09 6.28
CA ALA A 118 16.14 18.05 5.21
C ALA A 118 17.39 17.73 4.36
N ARG A 119 18.42 17.10 4.95
CA ARG A 119 19.64 16.67 4.24
C ARG A 119 19.41 15.53 3.25
N GLU A 120 18.30 14.82 3.42
CA GLU A 120 17.88 13.72 2.55
C GLU A 120 17.04 14.23 1.36
N ALA A 121 16.92 15.55 1.16
CA ALA A 121 16.23 16.12 0.01
C ALA A 121 16.76 15.56 -1.32
N GLY A 122 15.85 15.32 -2.26
CA GLY A 122 16.11 14.66 -3.54
C GLY A 122 14.96 13.76 -4.00
N GLU A 123 15.17 13.08 -5.12
CA GLU A 123 14.22 12.11 -5.67
C GLU A 123 14.44 10.74 -5.02
N TRP A 124 13.37 10.16 -4.52
CA TRP A 124 13.40 8.89 -3.83
C TRP A 124 12.57 7.83 -4.55
N ARG A 125 13.06 6.60 -4.45
CA ARG A 125 12.32 5.42 -4.87
C ARG A 125 12.50 4.31 -3.86
N VAL A 126 11.42 3.63 -3.50
CA VAL A 126 11.48 2.34 -2.82
C VAL A 126 10.90 1.27 -3.72
N ALA A 127 11.61 0.15 -3.88
CA ALA A 127 11.18 -0.97 -4.70
C ALA A 127 11.18 -2.27 -3.91
N LEU A 128 10.17 -3.12 -4.16
CA LEU A 128 10.19 -4.52 -3.77
C LEU A 128 10.87 -5.32 -4.89
N LEU A 129 11.94 -6.04 -4.57
CA LEU A 129 12.74 -6.82 -5.52
C LEU A 129 12.75 -8.30 -5.16
N ASP A 130 12.88 -9.17 -6.15
CA ASP A 130 13.26 -10.57 -5.95
C ASP A 130 14.79 -10.77 -5.90
N LYS A 131 15.24 -12.01 -5.70
CA LYS A 131 16.66 -12.38 -5.67
C LYS A 131 17.42 -12.11 -6.98
N LYS A 132 16.72 -12.06 -8.12
CA LYS A 132 17.30 -11.74 -9.43
C LYS A 132 17.32 -10.23 -9.71
N GLY A 133 16.81 -9.40 -8.78
CA GLY A 133 16.69 -7.97 -8.95
C GLY A 133 15.47 -7.54 -9.76
N LYS A 134 14.52 -8.45 -10.06
CA LYS A 134 13.28 -8.09 -10.73
C LYS A 134 12.43 -7.22 -9.80
N LYS A 135 11.98 -6.07 -10.29
CA LYS A 135 11.00 -5.22 -9.59
C LYS A 135 9.63 -5.89 -9.56
N LEU A 136 9.06 -6.03 -8.37
CA LEU A 136 7.71 -6.56 -8.14
C LEU A 136 6.72 -5.41 -7.88
N SER A 137 7.17 -4.35 -7.22
CA SER A 137 6.45 -3.09 -7.06
C SER A 137 7.41 -1.94 -6.74
N GLU A 138 6.97 -0.70 -6.93
CA GLU A 138 7.74 0.49 -6.53
C GLU A 138 6.87 1.68 -6.14
N VAL A 139 7.42 2.58 -5.34
CA VAL A 139 6.87 3.91 -5.06
C VAL A 139 7.96 4.93 -5.32
N ASN A 140 7.64 5.95 -6.12
CA ASN A 140 8.49 7.11 -6.35
C ASN A 140 7.92 8.30 -5.55
N TYR A 141 8.79 9.09 -4.93
CA TYR A 141 8.43 10.25 -4.12
C TYR A 141 9.58 11.22 -4.03
N SER A 142 9.32 12.50 -3.77
CA SER A 142 10.37 13.51 -3.57
C SER A 142 10.36 14.04 -2.15
N VAL A 143 11.55 14.44 -1.69
CA VAL A 143 11.77 15.09 -0.39
C VAL A 143 12.35 16.47 -0.67
N ASN A 144 11.70 17.50 -0.14
CA ASN A 144 12.10 18.90 -0.29
C ASN A 144 12.35 19.52 1.08
N HIS A 145 13.09 20.62 1.10
CA HIS A 145 13.40 21.42 2.28
C HIS A 145 13.06 22.89 2.04
#